data_AF-A0A2D5T313-F1
#
_entry.id   AF-A0A2D5T313-F1
#
_cell.length_a   1.000
_cell.length_b   1.000
_cell.length_c   1.000
_cell.angle_alpha   90.00
_cell.angle_beta   90.00
_cell.angle_gamma   90.00
#
_symmetry.space_group_name_H-M   'P 1'
#
loop_
_entity.id
_entity.type
_entity.pdbx_description
1 polymer ?
#
loop_
_entity_poly.entity_id
_entity_poly.type
_entity_poly.pdbx_seq_one_letter_code
_entity_poly.pdbx_strand_id
1 'polypeptide(L)'
;LLTNAHPDSLSLKVERTQFDQYLDKLISTHEYGVSKESQSLWQQVQADLGFDKSRTLFVDDSLSVLASAKQFGIEHLLAVANPDSKQPVKDITGYLSITDYRTLLPIA
;
A
#
# COMPACT_ATOMS: atom_id res chain seq x y z
N LEU A 1 1.42 -6.74 3.60
CA LEU A 1 0.59 -5.53 3.80
C LEU A 1 1.32 -4.56 4.73
N LEU A 2 1.49 -3.30 4.31
CA LEU A 2 2.01 -2.21 5.15
C LEU A 2 0.90 -1.19 5.40
N THR A 3 0.60 -0.87 6.66
CA THR A 3 -0.55 -0.02 6.99
C THR A 3 -0.27 0.97 8.12
N ASN A 4 -0.86 2.16 8.03
CA ASN A 4 -0.85 3.16 9.11
C ASN A 4 -1.79 2.79 10.28
N ALA A 5 -2.54 1.68 10.18
CA ALA A 5 -3.48 1.26 11.21
C ALA A 5 -2.79 0.60 12.41
N HIS A 6 -3.36 0.79 13.62
CA HIS A 6 -2.89 0.13 14.84
C HIS A 6 -2.99 -1.40 14.72
N PRO A 7 -2.03 -2.17 15.27
CA PRO A 7 -2.03 -3.63 15.23
C PRO A 7 -3.34 -4.26 15.70
N ASP A 8 -3.91 -3.81 16.82
CA ASP A 8 -5.17 -4.37 17.35
C ASP A 8 -6.38 -4.18 16.41
N SER A 9 -6.44 -3.03 15.71
CA SER A 9 -7.48 -2.77 14.72
C SER A 9 -7.28 -3.59 13.44
N LEU A 10 -6.05 -3.98 13.17
CA LEU A 10 -5.66 -4.79 12.03
C LEU A 10 -6.03 -6.26 12.26
N SER A 11 -5.72 -6.79 13.45
CA SER A 11 -6.09 -8.14 13.89
C SER A 11 -7.59 -8.39 13.79
N LEU A 12 -8.41 -7.41 14.20
CA LEU A 12 -9.87 -7.52 14.16
C LEU A 12 -10.45 -7.59 12.73
N LYS A 13 -9.82 -6.91 11.76
CA LYS A 13 -10.23 -6.95 10.33
C LYS A 13 -9.79 -8.23 9.65
N VAL A 14 -8.62 -8.74 10.03
CA VAL A 14 -8.03 -9.98 9.49
C VAL A 14 -8.83 -11.21 9.94
N GLU A 15 -9.18 -11.31 11.22
CA GLU A 15 -10.00 -12.41 11.76
C GLU A 15 -11.35 -12.58 11.05
N ARG A 16 -11.94 -11.47 10.58
CA ARG A 16 -13.24 -11.47 9.89
C ARG A 16 -13.15 -11.83 8.40
N THR A 17 -11.96 -11.77 7.79
CA THR A 17 -11.80 -11.85 6.33
C THR A 17 -10.86 -12.94 5.85
N GLN A 18 -10.14 -13.64 6.75
CA GLN A 18 -9.11 -14.65 6.41
C GLN A 18 -8.05 -14.14 5.42
N PHE A 19 -7.87 -12.83 5.37
CA PHE A 19 -7.03 -12.15 4.38
C PHE A 19 -5.52 -12.33 4.68
N ASP A 20 -5.18 -12.70 5.90
CA ASP A 20 -3.83 -13.09 6.32
C ASP A 20 -3.25 -14.25 5.52
N GLN A 21 -4.09 -15.19 5.07
CA GLN A 21 -3.63 -16.38 4.33
C GLN A 21 -2.98 -16.04 2.98
N TYR A 22 -3.24 -14.85 2.44
CA TYR A 22 -2.70 -14.37 1.17
C TYR A 22 -1.52 -13.40 1.35
N LEU A 23 -1.05 -13.21 2.59
CA LEU A 23 0.00 -12.26 2.92
C LEU A 23 1.17 -12.95 3.63
N ASP A 24 2.37 -12.81 3.10
CA ASP A 24 3.59 -13.30 3.78
C ASP A 24 3.84 -12.56 5.10
N LYS A 25 3.55 -11.25 5.10
CA LYS A 25 3.73 -10.37 6.25
C LYS A 25 2.69 -9.26 6.30
N LEU A 26 2.35 -8.87 7.51
CA LEU A 26 1.43 -7.78 7.82
C LEU A 26 2.11 -6.90 8.86
N ILE A 27 2.30 -5.62 8.50
CA ILE A 27 3.21 -4.70 9.17
C ILE A 27 2.45 -3.41 9.47
N SER A 28 2.43 -3.01 10.74
CA SER A 28 1.91 -1.71 11.16
C SER A 28 3.04 -0.70 11.23
N THR A 29 2.78 0.53 10.77
CA THR A 29 3.74 1.64 10.93
C THR A 29 4.00 2.00 12.38
N HIS A 30 3.11 1.61 13.30
CA HIS A 30 3.32 1.81 14.74
C HIS A 30 4.55 1.06 15.27
N GLU A 31 4.92 -0.07 14.66
CA GLU A 31 6.13 -0.82 15.00
C GLU A 31 7.42 0.02 14.76
N TYR A 32 7.34 1.00 13.85
CA TYR A 32 8.44 1.88 13.47
C TYR A 32 8.31 3.31 14.04
N GLY A 33 7.19 3.62 14.69
CA GLY A 33 6.91 4.94 15.27
C GLY A 33 6.77 6.09 14.25
N VAL A 34 6.68 5.81 12.96
CA VAL A 34 6.61 6.82 11.88
C VAL A 34 5.62 6.38 10.79
N SER A 35 4.91 7.31 10.15
CA SER A 35 3.88 6.97 9.15
C SER A 35 4.45 6.72 7.75
N LYS A 36 3.62 6.18 6.84
CA LYS A 36 3.99 5.91 5.43
C LYS A 36 4.41 7.14 4.62
N GLU A 37 4.03 8.33 5.06
CA GLU A 37 4.46 9.59 4.47
C GLU A 37 5.93 9.90 4.78
N SER A 38 6.50 9.30 5.83
CA SER A 38 7.90 9.53 6.23
C SER A 38 8.88 8.65 5.45
N GLN A 39 9.96 9.26 4.95
CA GLN A 39 11.08 8.55 4.32
C GLN A 39 11.76 7.56 5.28
N SER A 40 11.77 7.87 6.58
CA SER A 40 12.36 6.99 7.58
C SER A 40 11.61 5.67 7.72
N LEU A 41 10.30 5.62 7.44
CA LEU A 41 9.57 4.36 7.42
C LEU A 41 10.12 3.46 6.31
N TRP A 42 10.18 3.99 5.09
CA TRP A 42 10.59 3.22 3.91
C TRP A 42 12.01 2.65 4.05
N GLN A 43 12.92 3.42 4.64
CA GLN A 43 14.28 2.97 4.93
C GLN A 43 14.30 1.82 5.94
N GLN A 44 13.53 1.93 7.03
CA GLN A 44 13.45 0.88 8.07
C GLN A 44 12.79 -0.39 7.52
N VAL A 45 11.66 -0.26 6.83
CA VAL A 45 10.95 -1.41 6.25
C VAL A 45 11.80 -2.10 5.17
N GLN A 46 12.56 -1.34 4.35
CA GLN A 46 13.50 -1.94 3.40
C GLN A 46 14.64 -2.68 4.10
N ALA A 47 15.19 -2.12 5.19
CA ALA A 47 16.24 -2.79 5.95
C ALA A 47 15.75 -4.12 6.56
N ASP A 48 14.49 -4.15 7.03
CA ASP A 48 13.90 -5.33 7.67
C ASP A 48 13.45 -6.41 6.68
N LEU A 49 12.93 -6.00 5.53
CA LEU A 49 12.37 -6.92 4.54
C LEU A 49 13.33 -7.24 3.39
N GLY A 50 14.34 -6.41 3.15
CA GLY A 50 15.31 -6.58 2.08
C GLY A 50 14.73 -6.53 0.66
N PHE A 51 13.58 -5.87 0.46
CA PHE A 51 12.96 -5.81 -0.86
C PHE A 51 13.75 -4.92 -1.84
N ASP A 52 13.69 -5.27 -3.13
CA ASP A 52 14.28 -4.51 -4.23
C ASP A 52 13.29 -3.45 -4.73
N LYS A 53 13.69 -2.18 -4.65
CA LYS A 53 12.85 -1.05 -5.03
C LYS A 53 12.46 -1.06 -6.52
N SER A 54 13.33 -1.58 -7.38
CA SER A 54 13.13 -1.63 -8.84
C SER A 54 12.07 -2.66 -9.24
N ARG A 55 11.88 -3.69 -8.41
CA ARG A 55 10.93 -4.79 -8.66
C ARG A 55 9.69 -4.74 -7.76
N THR A 56 9.56 -3.69 -6.95
CA THR A 56 8.47 -3.54 -6.01
C THR A 56 7.35 -2.72 -6.62
N LEU A 57 6.13 -3.27 -6.60
CA LEU A 57 4.90 -2.54 -6.83
C LEU A 57 4.32 -2.10 -5.48
N PHE A 58 4.13 -0.79 -5.33
CA PHE A 58 3.42 -0.23 -4.19
C PHE A 58 2.06 0.34 -4.62
N VAL A 59 1.01 -0.07 -3.91
CA VAL A 59 -0.39 0.26 -4.21
C VAL A 59 -1.02 0.96 -3.01
N ASP A 60 -1.60 2.14 -3.21
CA ASP A 60 -2.22 2.92 -2.14
C ASP A 60 -3.30 3.86 -2.70
N ASP A 61 -4.29 4.22 -1.88
CA ASP A 61 -5.34 5.20 -2.23
C ASP A 61 -4.96 6.64 -1.86
N SER A 62 -3.89 6.82 -1.08
CA SER A 62 -3.36 8.12 -0.68
C SER A 62 -2.23 8.60 -1.59
N LEU A 63 -2.46 9.70 -2.31
CA LEU A 63 -1.45 10.32 -3.18
C LEU A 63 -0.22 10.82 -2.42
N SER A 64 -0.37 11.25 -1.17
CA SER A 64 0.78 11.68 -0.35
C SER A 64 1.69 10.50 -0.01
N VAL A 65 1.10 9.33 0.23
CA VAL A 65 1.85 8.09 0.48
C VAL A 65 2.55 7.63 -0.79
N LEU A 66 1.87 7.65 -1.94
CA LEU A 66 2.50 7.34 -3.24
C LEU A 66 3.65 8.29 -3.58
N ALA A 67 3.49 9.59 -3.29
CA ALA A 67 4.56 10.57 -3.48
C ALA A 67 5.77 10.27 -2.58
N SER A 68 5.54 9.86 -1.34
CA SER A 68 6.60 9.45 -0.42
C SER A 68 7.32 8.18 -0.92
N ALA A 69 6.57 7.17 -1.37
CA ALA A 69 7.14 5.96 -1.97
C ALA A 69 7.96 6.27 -3.24
N LYS A 70 7.48 7.20 -4.08
CA LYS A 70 8.19 7.69 -5.26
C LYS A 70 9.50 8.36 -4.89
N GLN A 71 9.47 9.24 -3.90
CA GLN A 71 10.66 9.93 -3.39
C GLN A 71 11.69 8.94 -2.82
N PHE A 72 11.23 7.86 -2.17
CA PHE A 72 12.11 6.81 -1.67
C PHE A 72 12.77 5.98 -2.77
N GLY A 73 12.17 5.98 -3.97
CA GLY A 73 12.68 5.31 -5.16
C GLY A 73 11.99 4.00 -5.52
N ILE A 74 10.75 3.76 -5.07
CA ILE A 74 9.94 2.64 -5.56
C ILE A 74 9.61 2.89 -7.04
N GLU A 75 9.92 1.93 -7.91
CA GLU A 75 9.79 2.09 -9.36
C GLU A 75 8.34 1.97 -9.83
N HIS A 76 7.57 1.04 -9.27
CA HIS A 76 6.20 0.79 -9.70
C HIS A 76 5.21 1.28 -8.66
N LEU A 77 4.36 2.23 -9.05
CA LEU A 77 3.37 2.88 -8.20
C LEU A 77 2.00 2.80 -8.84
N LEU A 78 1.00 2.37 -8.08
CA LEU A 78 -0.37 2.24 -8.53
C LEU A 78 -1.32 2.89 -7.54
N ALA A 79 -2.14 3.82 -8.02
CA ALA A 79 -3.12 4.50 -7.21
C ALA A 79 -4.48 3.79 -7.28
N VAL A 80 -5.19 3.74 -6.16
CA VAL A 80 -6.58 3.28 -6.14
C VAL A 80 -7.49 4.50 -6.26
N ALA A 81 -8.09 4.68 -7.44
CA ALA A 81 -8.91 5.87 -7.76
C ALA A 81 -10.33 5.82 -7.16
N ASN A 82 -10.71 4.69 -6.56
CA ASN A 82 -12.03 4.48 -5.96
C ASN A 82 -11.92 3.84 -4.55
N PRO A 83 -11.48 4.58 -3.53
CA PRO A 83 -11.40 4.05 -2.16
C PRO A 83 -12.77 3.90 -1.48
N ASP A 84 -13.79 4.60 -1.98
CA ASP A 84 -15.17 4.52 -1.50
C ASP A 84 -16.11 4.36 -2.69
N SER A 85 -16.71 3.17 -2.82
CA SER A 85 -17.59 2.81 -3.94
C SER A 85 -18.83 3.70 -4.10
N LYS A 86 -19.09 4.60 -3.14
CA LYS A 86 -20.18 5.58 -3.18
C LYS A 86 -19.75 6.97 -3.64
N GLN A 87 -18.46 7.22 -3.80
CA GLN A 87 -17.93 8.52 -4.22
C GLN A 87 -17.54 8.53 -5.70
N PRO A 88 -17.58 9.71 -6.35
CA PRO A 88 -17.09 9.85 -7.71
C PRO A 88 -15.61 9.48 -7.78
N VAL A 89 -15.24 8.77 -8.86
CA VAL A 89 -13.86 8.39 -9.16
C VAL A 89 -12.99 9.64 -9.11
N LYS A 90 -11.89 9.58 -8.35
CA LYS A 90 -10.93 10.68 -8.33
C LYS A 90 -10.11 10.64 -9.62
N ASP A 91 -10.05 11.75 -10.34
CA ASP A 91 -9.09 11.92 -11.42
C ASP A 91 -7.68 12.01 -10.81
N ILE A 92 -6.99 10.87 -10.80
CA ILE A 92 -5.61 10.79 -10.33
C ILE A 92 -4.68 11.13 -11.49
N THR A 93 -4.02 12.28 -11.40
CA THR A 93 -2.99 12.70 -12.34
C THR A 93 -1.60 12.37 -11.80
N GLY A 94 -0.71 11.87 -12.64
CA GLY A 94 0.69 11.59 -12.29
C GLY A 94 1.01 10.17 -11.77
N TYR A 95 -0.01 9.30 -11.65
CA TYR A 95 0.14 7.88 -11.34
C TYR A 95 -0.73 7.03 -12.25
N LEU A 96 -0.29 5.81 -12.55
CA LEU A 96 -1.22 4.78 -13.04
C LEU A 96 -2.25 4.56 -11.94
N SER A 97 -3.52 4.45 -12.33
CA SER A 97 -4.60 4.23 -11.37
C SER A 97 -5.57 3.16 -11.85
N ILE A 98 -6.13 2.44 -10.89
CA ILE A 98 -7.18 1.46 -11.13
C ILE A 98 -8.40 1.79 -10.27
N THR A 99 -9.56 1.45 -10.79
CA THR A 99 -10.83 1.49 -10.06
C THR A 99 -11.30 0.09 -9.65
N ASP A 100 -10.71 -0.96 -10.24
CA ASP A 100 -11.06 -2.36 -10.01
C ASP A 100 -9.85 -3.28 -10.22
N TYR A 101 -9.49 -4.05 -9.19
CA TYR A 101 -8.36 -5.00 -9.23
C TYR A 101 -8.56 -6.14 -10.24
N ARG A 102 -9.80 -6.46 -10.63
CA ARG A 102 -10.08 -7.50 -11.64
C ARG A 102 -9.47 -7.16 -13.00
N THR A 103 -9.23 -5.89 -13.28
CA THR A 103 -8.54 -5.44 -14.50
C THR A 103 -7.07 -5.86 -14.55
N LEU A 104 -6.48 -6.26 -13.42
CA LEU A 104 -5.11 -6.78 -13.34
C LEU A 104 -5.02 -8.30 -13.55
N LEU A 105 -6.16 -9.00 -13.62
CA LEU A 105 -6.16 -10.43 -13.88
C LEU A 105 -5.86 -10.70 -15.36
N PRO A 106 -5.13 -11.79 -15.68
CA PRO A 106 -4.95 -12.21 -17.06
C PRO A 106 -6.32 -12.41 -17.73
N ILE A 107 -6.45 -11.94 -18.97
CA ILE A 107 -7.61 -12.29 -19.79
C ILE A 107 -7.49 -13.79 -20.06
N ALA A 108 -8.46 -14.56 -19.56
CA ALA A 108 -8.57 -16.00 -19.81
C ALA A 108 -8.95 -16.29 -21.26
#